data_AF-A0A497GZG7-F1
#
_entry.id   AF-A0A497GZG7-F1
#
_cell.length_a   1.000
_cell.length_b   1.000
_cell.length_c   1.000
_cell.angle_alpha   90.00
_cell.angle_beta   90.00
_cell.angle_gamma   90.00
#
_symmetry.space_group_name_H-M   'P 1'
#
loop_
_entity.id
_entity.type
_entity.pdbx_description
1 polymer ?
#
loop_
_entity_poly.entity_id
_entity_poly.type
_entity_poly.pdbx_seq_one_letter_code
_entity_poly.pdbx_strand_id
1 'polypeptide(L)'
;MKKPNLSKYSMESIIEVLTVIFLTSLSVWLISYYTMVIGKEIFYTHFIYIPAILSAVWWGKKGSINAFFLGFFLILSDMSADVGDEKVLLHLSQVFIFIIVTMITGIISDERIQALKEKEEFLQETAHYFLNPISIARGYIDLLLCDASSEREIMVATRIKEAVERIEEAVKNTVERRAIYEHKGDVSLK
;
A
#
# COMPACT_ATOMS: atom_id res chain seq x y z
N MET A 1 -14.73 -11.27 29.67
CA MET A 1 -15.35 -10.86 28.39
C MET A 1 -14.42 -9.88 27.70
N LYS A 2 -13.82 -10.29 26.58
CA LYS A 2 -12.89 -9.46 25.79
C LYS A 2 -13.74 -8.43 25.03
N LYS A 3 -13.71 -7.16 25.44
CA LYS A 3 -14.40 -6.09 24.70
C LYS A 3 -13.87 -6.09 23.26
N PRO A 4 -14.73 -6.12 22.23
CA PRO A 4 -14.27 -6.00 20.86
C PRO A 4 -13.61 -4.62 20.70
N ASN A 5 -12.33 -4.61 20.34
CA ASN A 5 -11.59 -3.39 20.02
C ASN A 5 -12.24 -2.76 18.78
N LEU A 6 -13.09 -1.76 19.01
CA LEU A 6 -13.84 -1.03 17.98
C LEU A 6 -13.00 0.03 17.23
N SER A 7 -11.67 0.01 17.33
CA SER A 7 -10.77 0.90 16.57
C SER A 7 -9.94 0.14 15.55
N LYS A 8 -10.56 -0.75 14.78
CA LYS A 8 -9.87 -1.54 13.72
C LYS A 8 -9.99 -0.90 12.33
N TYR A 9 -10.20 0.41 12.25
CA TYR A 9 -10.12 1.16 11.00
C TYR A 9 -9.05 2.23 11.17
N SER A 10 -7.99 2.15 10.36
CA SER A 10 -7.08 3.28 10.16
C SER A 10 -7.90 4.45 9.63
N MET A 11 -7.59 5.69 10.02
CA MET A 11 -8.23 6.88 9.47
C MET A 11 -8.18 6.88 7.93
N GLU A 12 -7.12 6.33 7.37
CA GLU A 12 -6.94 6.09 5.93
C GLU A 12 -8.05 5.22 5.35
N SER A 13 -8.35 4.07 5.98
CA SER A 13 -9.42 3.16 5.52
C SER A 13 -10.80 3.82 5.56
N ILE A 14 -11.05 4.71 6.53
CA ILE A 14 -12.31 5.46 6.60
C ILE A 14 -12.39 6.45 5.43
N ILE A 15 -11.29 7.17 5.16
CA ILE A 15 -11.20 8.12 4.04
C ILE A 15 -11.37 7.40 2.70
N GLU A 16 -10.71 6.24 2.51
CA GLU A 16 -10.84 5.41 1.32
C GLU A 16 -12.31 5.01 1.08
N VAL A 17 -12.98 4.45 2.09
CA VAL A 17 -14.39 4.03 1.99
C VAL A 17 -15.28 5.23 1.68
N LEU A 18 -15.12 6.35 2.38
CA LEU A 18 -15.91 7.57 2.13
C LEU A 18 -15.70 8.10 0.72
N THR A 19 -14.47 8.07 0.22
CA THR A 19 -14.13 8.53 -1.13
C THR A 19 -14.81 7.66 -2.18
N VAL A 20 -14.77 6.34 -2.04
CA VAL A 20 -15.44 5.44 -2.98
C VAL A 20 -16.96 5.57 -2.92
N ILE A 21 -17.55 5.69 -1.72
CA ILE A 21 -19.01 5.92 -1.60
C ILE A 21 -19.42 7.23 -2.29
N PHE A 22 -18.68 8.31 -2.04
CA PHE A 22 -18.94 9.61 -2.66
C PHE A 22 -18.84 9.53 -4.19
N LEU A 23 -17.77 8.94 -4.73
CA LEU A 23 -17.56 8.83 -6.17
C LEU A 23 -18.56 7.88 -6.84
N THR A 24 -18.91 6.76 -6.21
CA THR A 24 -19.92 5.83 -6.72
C THR A 24 -21.31 6.48 -6.71
N SER A 25 -21.67 7.21 -5.65
CA SER A 25 -22.93 7.94 -5.58
C SER A 25 -23.02 9.04 -6.64
N LEU A 26 -21.94 9.81 -6.83
CA LEU A 26 -21.84 10.81 -7.88
C LEU A 26 -21.98 10.18 -9.28
N SER A 27 -21.34 9.02 -9.49
CA SER A 27 -21.41 8.28 -10.76
C SER A 27 -22.83 7.82 -11.06
N VAL A 28 -23.53 7.25 -10.07
CA VAL A 28 -24.93 6.83 -10.18
C VAL A 28 -25.83 8.03 -10.51
N TRP A 29 -25.63 9.16 -9.84
CA TRP A 29 -26.37 10.39 -10.12
C TRP A 29 -26.14 10.90 -11.55
N LEU A 30 -24.89 10.90 -12.02
CA LEU A 30 -24.53 11.26 -13.39
C LEU A 30 -25.20 10.35 -14.43
N ILE A 31 -25.17 9.03 -14.22
CA ILE A 31 -25.82 8.05 -15.12
C ILE A 31 -27.30 8.39 -15.25
N SER A 32 -28.01 8.56 -14.11
CA SER A 32 -29.44 8.85 -14.12
C SER A 32 -29.75 10.19 -14.79
N TYR A 33 -28.98 11.24 -14.49
CA TYR A 33 -29.20 12.58 -15.04
C TYR A 33 -29.02 12.64 -16.56
N TYR A 34 -27.92 12.09 -17.08
CA TYR A 34 -27.62 12.16 -18.51
C TYR A 34 -28.54 11.27 -19.35
N THR A 35 -28.92 10.09 -18.83
CA THR A 35 -29.79 9.15 -19.54
C THR A 35 -31.23 9.68 -19.63
N MET A 36 -31.77 10.26 -18.55
CA MET A 36 -33.16 10.75 -18.54
C MET A 36 -33.35 12.13 -19.17
N VAL A 37 -32.36 13.03 -19.10
CA VAL A 37 -32.56 14.46 -19.44
C VAL A 37 -31.90 14.89 -20.75
N ILE A 38 -30.73 14.34 -21.11
CA ILE A 38 -29.85 14.93 -22.15
C ILE A 38 -29.73 14.07 -23.40
N GLY A 39 -29.90 12.74 -23.30
CA GLY A 39 -29.87 11.82 -24.45
C GLY A 39 -28.50 11.71 -25.17
N LYS A 40 -27.43 12.29 -24.60
CA LYS A 40 -26.03 12.21 -25.08
C LYS A 40 -25.09 11.75 -23.97
N GLU A 41 -24.17 10.84 -24.31
CA GLU A 41 -23.56 9.92 -23.33
C GLU A 41 -22.03 10.01 -23.20
N ILE A 42 -21.38 10.91 -23.92
CA ILE A 42 -19.92 10.77 -24.15
C ILE A 42 -19.09 11.03 -22.87
N PHE A 43 -19.56 11.87 -21.95
CA PHE A 43 -18.73 12.30 -20.81
C PHE A 43 -18.80 11.39 -19.57
N TYR A 44 -19.97 10.87 -19.18
CA TYR A 44 -20.12 10.18 -17.89
C TYR A 44 -19.59 8.74 -17.90
N THR A 45 -19.55 8.08 -19.07
CA THR A 45 -19.07 6.70 -19.24
C THR A 45 -17.62 6.53 -18.78
N HIS A 46 -16.78 7.54 -18.99
CA HIS A 46 -15.39 7.56 -18.54
C HIS A 46 -15.26 7.78 -17.02
N PHE A 47 -16.22 8.47 -16.41
CA PHE A 47 -16.18 8.79 -14.98
C PHE A 47 -16.42 7.56 -14.11
N ILE A 48 -17.24 6.61 -14.59
CA ILE A 48 -17.56 5.35 -13.89
C ILE A 48 -16.32 4.49 -13.61
N TYR A 49 -15.28 4.60 -14.45
CA TYR A 49 -14.03 3.85 -14.26
C TYR A 49 -13.27 4.28 -13.01
N ILE A 50 -13.38 5.54 -12.59
CA ILE A 50 -12.61 6.10 -11.48
C ILE A 50 -12.94 5.36 -10.16
N PRO A 51 -14.19 5.35 -9.65
CA PRO A 51 -14.50 4.62 -8.42
C PRO A 51 -14.31 3.09 -8.56
N ALA A 52 -14.54 2.54 -9.75
CA ALA A 52 -14.40 1.11 -9.99
C ALA A 52 -12.93 0.66 -9.87
N ILE A 53 -12.00 1.35 -10.55
CA ILE A 53 -10.57 1.05 -10.49
C ILE A 53 -10.00 1.39 -9.11
N LEU A 54 -10.35 2.54 -8.54
CA LEU A 54 -9.83 2.98 -7.25
C LEU A 54 -10.19 1.99 -6.13
N SER A 55 -11.40 1.44 -6.16
CA SER A 55 -11.81 0.40 -5.23
C SER A 55 -10.98 -0.88 -5.36
N ALA A 56 -10.64 -1.30 -6.58
CA ALA A 56 -9.77 -2.45 -6.82
C ALA A 56 -8.31 -2.19 -6.42
N VAL A 57 -7.84 -0.95 -6.53
CA VAL A 57 -6.50 -0.55 -6.06
C VAL A 57 -6.42 -0.64 -4.53
N TRP A 58 -7.41 -0.16 -3.79
CA TRP A 58 -7.35 -0.12 -2.32
C TRP A 58 -7.70 -1.45 -1.65
N TRP A 59 -8.69 -2.18 -2.16
CA TRP A 59 -9.16 -3.44 -1.55
C TRP A 59 -8.84 -4.69 -2.38
N GLY A 60 -7.97 -4.56 -3.38
CA GLY A 60 -7.53 -5.68 -4.22
C GLY A 60 -8.69 -6.35 -4.96
N LYS A 61 -8.66 -7.68 -5.07
CA LYS A 61 -9.74 -8.46 -5.70
C LYS A 61 -11.11 -8.24 -5.07
N LYS A 62 -11.18 -7.94 -3.76
CA LYS A 62 -12.46 -7.71 -3.07
C LYS A 62 -13.10 -6.39 -3.48
N GLY A 63 -12.28 -5.40 -3.85
CA GLY A 63 -12.74 -4.11 -4.36
C GLY A 63 -13.48 -4.21 -5.69
N SER A 64 -13.21 -5.25 -6.48
CA SER A 64 -13.89 -5.47 -7.77
C SER A 64 -15.41 -5.62 -7.65
N ILE A 65 -15.96 -5.86 -6.44
CA ILE A 65 -17.41 -5.88 -6.21
C ILE A 65 -18.10 -4.55 -6.55
N ASN A 66 -17.42 -3.42 -6.34
CA ASN A 66 -17.96 -2.10 -6.66
C ASN A 66 -18.17 -1.95 -8.18
N ALA A 67 -17.31 -2.58 -8.97
CA ALA A 67 -17.42 -2.61 -10.41
C ALA A 67 -18.72 -3.31 -10.84
N PHE A 68 -19.01 -4.51 -10.31
CA PHE A 68 -20.26 -5.21 -10.59
C PHE A 68 -21.49 -4.38 -10.21
N PHE A 69 -21.43 -3.66 -9.08
CA PHE A 69 -22.51 -2.77 -8.65
C PHE A 69 -22.77 -1.63 -9.64
N LEU A 70 -21.72 -0.95 -10.10
CA LEU A 70 -21.81 0.13 -11.09
C LEU A 70 -22.32 -0.38 -12.45
N GLY A 71 -21.87 -1.55 -12.91
CA GLY A 71 -22.37 -2.14 -14.16
C GLY A 71 -23.82 -2.59 -14.10
N PHE A 72 -24.25 -3.14 -12.97
CA PHE A 72 -25.65 -3.46 -12.73
C PHE A 72 -26.53 -2.20 -12.82
N PHE A 73 -26.07 -1.10 -12.20
CA PHE A 73 -26.81 0.16 -12.21
C PHE A 73 -26.88 0.80 -13.62
N LEU A 74 -25.82 0.64 -14.42
CA LEU A 74 -25.80 1.10 -15.81
C LEU A 74 -26.88 0.40 -16.65
N ILE A 75 -26.95 -0.93 -16.58
CA ILE A 75 -27.95 -1.73 -17.30
C ILE A 75 -29.37 -1.37 -16.83
N LEU A 76 -29.57 -1.19 -15.52
CA LEU A 76 -30.86 -0.78 -14.96
C LEU A 76 -31.32 0.60 -15.46
N SER A 77 -30.37 1.53 -15.63
CA SER A 77 -30.63 2.85 -16.20
C SER A 77 -31.04 2.74 -17.67
N ASP A 78 -30.34 1.93 -18.47
CA ASP A 78 -30.66 1.72 -19.88
C ASP A 78 -32.08 1.12 -20.07
N MET A 79 -32.44 0.13 -19.25
CA MET A 79 -33.79 -0.45 -19.26
C MET A 79 -34.89 0.56 -18.92
N SER A 80 -34.59 1.54 -18.07
CA SER A 80 -35.58 2.51 -17.60
C SER A 80 -35.80 3.66 -18.58
N ALA A 81 -34.83 3.94 -19.44
CA ALA A 81 -34.84 5.09 -20.35
C ALA A 81 -35.15 4.72 -21.81
N ASP A 82 -35.49 3.46 -22.09
CA ASP A 82 -35.78 2.92 -23.43
C ASP A 82 -34.72 3.35 -24.46
N VAL A 83 -33.47 3.15 -24.06
CA VAL A 83 -32.30 3.54 -24.84
C VAL A 83 -32.17 2.55 -25.99
N GLY A 84 -32.26 3.00 -27.24
CA GLY A 84 -32.33 2.11 -28.41
C GLY A 84 -31.19 1.06 -28.51
N ASP A 85 -31.47 -0.05 -29.21
CA ASP A 85 -30.66 -1.27 -29.23
C ASP A 85 -29.14 -1.07 -29.46
N GLU A 86 -28.75 -0.14 -30.33
CA GLU A 86 -27.33 0.14 -30.61
C GLU A 86 -26.56 0.60 -29.37
N LYS A 87 -27.21 1.36 -28.49
CA LYS A 87 -26.61 1.92 -27.29
C LYS A 87 -26.52 0.89 -26.16
N VAL A 88 -27.51 0.02 -26.04
CA VAL A 88 -27.49 -1.10 -25.10
C VAL A 88 -26.27 -1.99 -25.37
N LEU A 89 -25.96 -2.26 -26.63
CA LEU A 89 -24.77 -3.03 -27.02
C LEU A 89 -23.46 -2.33 -26.63
N LEU A 90 -23.39 -1.00 -26.79
CA LEU A 90 -22.22 -0.21 -26.39
C LEU A 90 -22.00 -0.23 -24.88
N HIS A 91 -23.04 0.05 -24.08
CA HIS A 91 -22.95 0.00 -22.62
C HIS A 91 -22.65 -1.41 -22.09
N LEU A 92 -23.20 -2.46 -22.72
CA LEU A 92 -22.86 -3.85 -22.40
C LEU A 92 -21.35 -4.13 -22.61
N SER A 93 -20.79 -3.64 -23.72
CA SER A 93 -19.35 -3.78 -23.99
C SER A 93 -18.49 -3.04 -22.96
N GLN A 94 -18.93 -1.87 -22.49
CA GLN A 94 -18.27 -1.12 -21.43
C GLN A 94 -18.32 -1.87 -20.09
N VAL A 95 -19.46 -2.49 -19.78
CA VAL A 95 -19.61 -3.32 -18.57
C VAL A 95 -18.57 -4.44 -18.55
N PHE A 96 -18.43 -5.12 -19.69
CA PHE A 96 -17.47 -6.19 -19.84
C PHE A 96 -16.03 -5.71 -19.68
N ILE A 97 -15.67 -4.60 -20.34
CA ILE A 97 -14.31 -4.02 -20.27
C ILE A 97 -13.98 -3.61 -18.83
N PHE A 98 -14.86 -2.89 -18.14
CA PHE A 98 -14.53 -2.43 -16.80
C PHE A 98 -14.39 -3.62 -15.84
N ILE A 99 -15.20 -4.69 -15.96
CA ILE A 99 -15.08 -5.88 -15.09
C ILE A 99 -13.69 -6.50 -15.26
N ILE A 100 -13.23 -6.66 -16.49
CA ILE A 100 -11.90 -7.20 -16.78
C ILE A 100 -10.81 -6.29 -16.19
N VAL A 101 -10.87 -4.99 -16.47
CA VAL A 101 -9.86 -4.03 -16.02
C VAL A 101 -9.78 -3.96 -14.50
N THR A 102 -10.93 -3.92 -13.81
CA THR A 102 -10.98 -3.88 -12.34
C THR A 102 -10.52 -5.18 -11.71
N MET A 103 -10.79 -6.34 -12.34
CA MET A 103 -10.29 -7.63 -11.87
C MET A 103 -8.77 -7.74 -12.01
N ILE A 104 -8.21 -7.35 -13.17
CA ILE A 104 -6.76 -7.31 -13.40
C ILE A 104 -6.10 -6.36 -12.40
N THR A 105 -6.66 -5.16 -12.22
CA THR A 105 -6.14 -4.18 -11.25
C THR A 105 -6.17 -4.73 -9.83
N GLY A 106 -7.24 -5.45 -9.46
CA GLY A 106 -7.36 -6.10 -8.15
C GLY A 106 -6.30 -7.18 -7.92
N ILE A 107 -6.01 -8.01 -8.94
CA ILE A 107 -4.92 -9.01 -8.89
C ILE A 107 -3.57 -8.32 -8.68
N ILE A 108 -3.28 -7.29 -9.48
CA ILE A 108 -2.01 -6.55 -9.41
C ILE A 108 -1.84 -5.90 -8.04
N SER A 109 -2.91 -5.35 -7.47
CA SER A 109 -2.84 -4.74 -6.13
C SER A 109 -2.56 -5.78 -5.05
N ASP A 110 -3.21 -6.95 -5.10
CA ASP A 110 -2.93 -8.03 -4.15
C ASP A 110 -1.47 -8.52 -4.24
N GLU A 111 -0.95 -8.71 -5.46
CA GLU A 111 0.45 -9.10 -5.70
C GLU A 111 1.44 -8.04 -5.20
N ARG A 112 1.13 -6.74 -5.40
CA ARG A 112 1.94 -5.63 -4.88
C ARG A 112 2.03 -5.67 -3.36
N ILE A 113 0.90 -5.86 -2.68
CA ILE A 113 0.84 -5.90 -1.21
C ILE A 113 1.63 -7.12 -0.70
N GLN A 114 1.48 -8.27 -1.34
CA GLN A 114 2.23 -9.47 -0.98
C GLN A 114 3.75 -9.28 -1.16
N ALA A 115 4.19 -8.76 -2.30
CA ALA A 115 5.61 -8.51 -2.56
C ALA A 115 6.21 -7.49 -1.58
N LEU A 116 5.44 -6.48 -1.17
CA LEU A 116 5.87 -5.53 -0.14
C LEU A 116 6.03 -6.20 1.23
N LYS A 117 5.10 -7.08 1.60
CA LYS A 117 5.14 -7.81 2.86
C LYS A 117 6.32 -8.79 2.92
N GLU A 118 6.54 -9.58 1.86
CA GLU A 118 7.68 -10.50 1.78
C GLU A 118 9.02 -9.75 1.88
N LYS A 119 9.12 -8.58 1.24
CA LYS A 119 10.30 -7.73 1.36
C LYS A 119 10.51 -7.20 2.79
N GLU A 120 9.44 -6.80 3.48
CA GLU A 120 9.51 -6.31 4.85
C GLU A 120 9.92 -7.43 5.82
N GLU A 121 9.34 -8.62 5.68
CA GLU A 121 9.71 -9.81 6.45
C GLU A 121 11.18 -10.18 6.24
N PHE A 122 11.65 -10.20 4.99
CA PHE A 122 13.06 -10.45 4.66
C PHE A 122 14.01 -9.41 5.27
N LEU A 123 13.66 -8.12 5.21
CA LEU A 123 14.46 -7.05 5.82
C LEU A 123 14.52 -7.20 7.34
N GLN A 124 13.40 -7.53 7.97
CA GLN A 124 13.33 -7.74 9.41
C GLN A 124 14.14 -8.97 9.85
N GLU A 125 14.05 -10.09 9.12
CA GLU A 125 14.84 -11.28 9.37
C GLU A 125 16.34 -11.02 9.21
N THR A 126 16.71 -10.32 8.14
CA THR A 126 18.09 -9.89 7.87
C THR A 126 18.63 -9.02 9.01
N ALA A 127 17.85 -8.05 9.48
CA ALA A 127 18.21 -7.21 10.60
C ALA A 127 18.48 -8.03 11.88
N HIS A 128 17.59 -8.96 12.22
CA HIS A 128 17.76 -9.82 13.38
C HIS A 128 19.02 -10.70 13.26
N TYR A 129 19.29 -11.25 12.07
CA TYR A 129 20.47 -12.08 11.84
C TYR A 129 21.79 -11.30 12.02
N PHE A 130 21.86 -10.05 11.57
CA PHE A 130 23.06 -9.21 11.71
C PHE A 130 23.20 -8.57 13.10
N LEU A 131 22.11 -8.05 13.67
CA LEU A 131 22.15 -7.29 14.92
C LEU A 131 22.41 -8.17 16.14
N ASN A 132 22.01 -9.44 16.12
CA ASN A 132 22.24 -10.37 17.24
C ASN A 132 23.74 -10.59 17.54
N PRO A 133 24.57 -11.06 16.59
CA PRO A 133 26.00 -11.22 16.85
C PRO A 133 26.72 -9.88 17.08
N ILE A 134 26.28 -8.77 16.48
CA ILE A 134 26.81 -7.42 16.75
C ILE A 134 26.56 -7.02 18.21
N SER A 135 25.36 -7.28 18.72
CA SER A 135 24.99 -7.03 20.12
C SER A 135 25.84 -7.88 21.08
N ILE A 136 26.11 -9.14 20.73
CA ILE A 136 27.00 -10.02 21.50
C ILE A 136 28.44 -9.47 21.50
N ALA A 137 28.95 -9.07 20.33
CA ALA A 137 30.29 -8.49 20.21
C ALA A 137 30.43 -7.23 21.08
N ARG A 138 29.42 -6.35 21.08
CA ARG A 138 29.35 -5.17 21.94
C ARG A 138 29.40 -5.56 23.43
N GLY A 139 28.64 -6.58 23.84
CA GLY A 139 28.67 -7.10 25.20
C GLY A 139 30.05 -7.61 25.63
N TYR A 140 30.79 -8.32 24.76
CA TYR A 140 32.16 -8.74 25.05
C TYR A 140 33.13 -7.55 25.15
N ILE A 141 32.99 -6.54 24.31
CA ILE A 141 33.83 -5.35 24.36
C ILE A 141 33.55 -4.55 25.64
N ASP A 142 32.30 -4.48 26.09
CA ASP A 142 31.93 -3.87 27.35
C ASP A 142 32.54 -4.60 28.56
N LEU A 143 32.61 -5.94 28.53
CA LEU A 143 33.34 -6.71 29.53
C LEU A 143 34.84 -6.39 29.52
N LEU A 144 35.47 -6.33 28.34
CA LEU A 144 36.88 -5.95 28.21
C LEU A 144 37.15 -4.56 28.75
N LEU A 145 36.23 -3.60 28.56
CA LEU A 145 36.35 -2.25 29.11
C LEU A 145 36.26 -2.24 30.65
N CYS A 146 35.45 -3.11 31.25
CA CYS A 146 35.34 -3.24 32.70
C CYS A 146 36.60 -3.86 33.34
N ASP A 147 37.21 -4.85 32.68
CA ASP A 147 38.37 -5.58 33.20
C ASP A 147 39.73 -4.93 32.84
N ALA A 148 39.73 -3.94 31.94
CA ALA A 148 40.94 -3.28 31.48
C ALA A 148 41.63 -2.48 32.59
N SER A 149 42.90 -2.79 32.83
CA SER A 149 43.73 -2.10 33.83
C SER A 149 44.70 -1.09 33.20
N SER A 150 44.96 -1.22 31.89
CA SER A 150 45.83 -0.31 31.14
C SER A 150 45.05 0.71 30.32
N GLU A 151 45.49 1.98 30.32
CA GLU A 151 44.96 3.01 29.40
C GLU A 151 44.98 2.57 27.93
N ARG A 152 45.94 1.74 27.54
CA ARG A 152 46.04 1.21 26.17
C ARG A 152 44.92 0.22 25.85
N GLU A 153 44.55 -0.63 26.80
CA GLU A 153 43.47 -1.63 26.63
C GLU A 153 42.10 -0.93 26.52
N ILE A 154 41.85 0.06 27.39
CA ILE A 154 40.64 0.88 27.35
C ILE A 154 40.52 1.59 25.99
N MET A 155 41.62 2.18 25.49
CA MET A 155 41.64 2.86 24.19
C MET A 155 41.28 1.91 23.04
N VAL A 156 41.90 0.72 22.97
CA VAL A 156 41.65 -0.25 21.89
C VAL A 156 40.22 -0.77 21.95
N ALA A 157 39.74 -1.17 23.13
CA ALA A 157 38.37 -1.66 23.29
C ALA A 157 37.33 -0.59 22.93
N THR A 158 37.57 0.68 23.30
CA THR A 158 36.70 1.81 22.91
C THR A 158 36.66 1.98 21.39
N ARG A 159 37.80 1.88 20.69
CA ARG A 159 37.85 1.97 19.23
C ARG A 159 37.09 0.85 18.53
N ILE A 160 37.20 -0.38 19.05
CA ILE A 160 36.47 -1.52 18.50
C ILE A 160 34.98 -1.35 18.76
N LYS A 161 34.57 -0.89 19.95
CA LYS A 161 33.18 -0.57 20.27
C LYS A 161 32.61 0.47 19.32
N GLU A 162 33.33 1.57 19.10
CA GLU A 162 32.94 2.62 18.14
C GLU A 162 32.75 2.04 16.72
N ALA A 163 33.62 1.14 16.27
CA ALA A 163 33.50 0.52 14.97
C ALA A 163 32.29 -0.43 14.86
N VAL A 164 32.01 -1.21 15.91
CA VAL A 164 30.85 -2.11 15.97
C VAL A 164 29.54 -1.32 16.01
N GLU A 165 29.48 -0.24 16.78
CA GLU A 165 28.32 0.65 16.84
C GLU A 165 28.03 1.33 15.49
N ARG A 166 29.08 1.68 14.73
CA ARG A 166 28.92 2.19 13.35
C ARG A 166 28.28 1.16 12.42
N ILE A 167 28.70 -0.11 12.50
CA ILE A 167 28.12 -1.19 11.70
C ILE A 167 26.66 -1.42 12.10
N GLU A 168 26.37 -1.44 13.41
CA GLU A 168 25.01 -1.54 13.94
C GLU A 168 24.11 -0.44 13.38
N GLU A 169 24.58 0.81 13.42
CA GLU A 169 23.84 1.97 12.94
C GLU A 169 23.61 1.91 11.42
N ALA A 170 24.62 1.51 10.64
CA ALA A 170 24.48 1.36 9.19
C ALA A 170 23.45 0.27 8.82
N VAL A 171 23.46 -0.87 9.52
CA VAL A 171 22.47 -1.95 9.33
C VAL A 171 21.07 -1.46 9.70
N LYS A 172 20.94 -0.79 10.85
CA LYS A 172 19.65 -0.24 11.31
C LYS A 172 19.08 0.80 10.35
N ASN A 173 19.91 1.73 9.87
CA ASN A 173 19.50 2.74 8.90
C ASN A 173 19.10 2.11 7.55
N THR A 174 19.81 1.06 7.13
CA THR A 174 19.46 0.33 5.89
C THR A 174 18.09 -0.34 5.99
N VAL A 175 17.79 -0.95 7.14
CA VAL A 175 16.52 -1.67 7.37
C VAL A 175 15.37 -0.70 7.59
N GLU A 176 15.53 0.28 8.49
CA GLU A 176 14.44 1.18 8.91
C GLU A 176 14.24 2.36 7.95
N ARG A 177 15.33 2.96 7.47
CA ARG A 177 15.29 4.21 6.69
C ARG A 177 15.50 3.98 5.19
N ARG A 178 15.80 2.74 4.77
CA ARG A 178 16.16 2.38 3.39
C ARG A 178 17.27 3.27 2.82
N ALA A 179 18.17 3.73 3.68
CA ALA A 179 19.23 4.64 3.33
C ALA A 179 20.56 4.08 3.85
N ILE A 180 21.56 4.04 2.97
CA ILE A 180 22.88 3.50 3.29
C ILE A 180 23.77 4.70 3.63
N TYR A 181 23.64 5.22 4.85
CA TYR A 181 24.55 6.22 5.41
C TYR A 181 24.79 5.98 6.91
N GLU A 182 25.99 6.36 7.35
CA GLU A 182 26.41 6.36 8.75
C GLU A 182 26.59 7.83 9.19
N HIS A 183 26.00 8.23 10.33
CA HIS A 183 25.95 9.64 10.78
C HIS A 183 27.34 10.26 11.06
N LYS A 184 28.41 9.45 11.04
CA LYS A 184 29.79 9.88 11.32
C LYS A 184 30.79 9.70 10.18
N GLY A 185 30.33 9.57 8.95
CA GLY A 185 31.21 9.54 7.79
C GLY A 185 30.45 9.73 6.50
N ASP A 186 30.52 10.95 5.95
CA ASP A 186 30.10 11.27 4.60
C ASP A 186 30.51 10.17 3.61
N VAL A 187 29.52 9.52 3.01
CA VAL A 187 29.63 9.11 1.62
C VAL A 187 28.37 9.59 0.92
N SER A 188 28.48 10.81 0.37
CA SER A 188 27.63 11.27 -0.70
C SER A 188 27.74 10.29 -1.86
N LEU A 189 26.80 9.37 -1.97
CA LEU A 189 26.58 8.60 -3.18
C LEU A 189 25.88 9.53 -4.19
N LYS A 190 26.68 10.10 -5.08
CA LYS A 190 26.24 10.73 -6.33
C LYS A 190 25.51 9.75 -7.23
#